data_AF-A0A7D7KMF7-F1
#
_entry.id   AF-A0A7D7KMF7-F1
#
_cell.length_a   1.000
_cell.length_b   1.000
_cell.length_c   1.000
_cell.angle_alpha   90.00
_cell.angle_beta   90.00
_cell.angle_gamma   90.00
#
_symmetry.space_group_name_H-M   'P 1'
#
loop_
_entity.id
_entity.type
_entity.pdbx_description
1 polymer ?
#
loop_
_entity_poly.entity_id
_entity_poly.type
_entity_poly.pdbx_seq_one_letter_code
_entity_poly.pdbx_strand_id
1 'polypeptide(L)'
;GVPTKSGLMLGLGETDEEVIEVMQRMREHDIDMLTLGQYLQPSRNHLPVQRFVHPDTFAWFAEEGMKMGFKNVASGPLVRSSYHADQQAHGAKHD
;
A
#
# COMPACT_ATOMS: atom_id res chain seq x y z
N GLY A 1 0.66 17.06 14.63
CA GLY A 1 -0.12 17.26 13.40
C GLY A 1 -1.21 16.22 13.30
N VAL A 2 -2.05 16.29 12.27
CA VAL A 2 -3.04 15.25 11.95
C VAL A 2 -2.34 14.10 11.22
N PRO A 3 -2.51 12.83 11.62
CA PRO A 3 -1.93 11.70 10.90
C PRO A 3 -2.37 11.65 9.44
N THR A 4 -1.43 11.47 8.52
CA THR A 4 -1.70 11.41 7.07
C THR A 4 -1.62 9.99 6.54
N LYS A 5 -2.51 9.65 5.60
CA LYS A 5 -2.56 8.31 5.01
C LYS A 5 -2.74 8.40 3.51
N SER A 6 -2.05 7.54 2.79
CA SER A 6 -2.23 7.34 1.35
C SER A 6 -2.21 5.85 1.00
N GLY A 7 -2.50 5.54 -0.26
CA GLY A 7 -2.42 4.17 -0.75
C GLY A 7 -2.37 4.05 -2.26
N LEU A 8 -1.93 2.87 -2.71
CA LEU A 8 -1.84 2.49 -4.11
C LEU A 8 -2.60 1.19 -4.35
N MET A 9 -3.23 1.11 -5.51
CA MET A 9 -3.79 -0.14 -6.04
C MET A 9 -2.83 -0.67 -7.10
N LEU A 10 -2.35 -1.89 -6.91
CA LEU A 10 -1.39 -2.56 -7.78
C LEU A 10 -2.12 -3.47 -8.78
N GLY A 11 -1.56 -3.66 -9.96
CA GLY A 11 -2.13 -4.48 -11.02
C GLY A 11 -2.71 -3.71 -12.19
N LEU A 12 -2.39 -2.43 -12.35
CA LEU A 12 -2.86 -1.57 -13.44
C LEU A 12 -1.81 -1.31 -14.52
N GLY A 13 -0.62 -1.91 -14.37
CA GLY A 13 0.47 -1.87 -15.36
C GLY A 13 1.76 -1.26 -14.82
N GLU A 14 1.76 -0.86 -13.55
CA GLU A 14 2.94 -0.37 -12.85
C GLU A 14 3.99 -1.46 -12.64
N THR A 15 5.25 -1.06 -12.67
CA THR A 15 6.42 -1.84 -12.27
C THR A 15 6.67 -1.72 -10.76
N ASP A 16 7.46 -2.63 -10.20
CA ASP A 16 7.80 -2.58 -8.78
C ASP A 16 8.69 -1.38 -8.45
N GLU A 17 9.55 -0.96 -9.38
CA GLU A 17 10.39 0.22 -9.29
C GLU A 17 9.56 1.51 -9.19
N GLU A 18 8.51 1.64 -10.01
CA GLU A 18 7.59 2.78 -9.95
C GLU A 18 6.83 2.84 -8.62
N VAL A 19 6.45 1.68 -8.07
CA VAL A 19 5.81 1.61 -6.75
C VAL A 19 6.76 2.12 -5.67
N ILE A 20 8.03 1.68 -5.68
CA ILE A 20 9.06 2.13 -4.74
C ILE A 20 9.32 3.64 -4.88
N GLU A 21 9.42 4.17 -6.10
CA GLU A 21 9.59 5.61 -6.33
C GLU A 21 8.44 6.41 -5.71
N VAL A 22 7.20 5.97 -5.90
CA VAL A 22 6.05 6.64 -5.31
C VAL A 22 6.08 6.54 -3.78
N MET A 23 6.45 5.39 -3.21
CA MET A 23 6.61 5.24 -1.76
C MET A 23 7.65 6.20 -1.18
N GLN A 24 8.77 6.39 -1.87
CA GLN A 24 9.80 7.36 -1.48
C GLN A 24 9.25 8.79 -1.51
N ARG A 25 8.55 9.18 -2.59
CA ARG A 25 7.92 10.50 -2.70
C ARG A 25 6.85 10.76 -1.64
N MET A 26 6.09 9.74 -1.27
CA MET A 26 5.13 9.82 -0.17
C MET A 26 5.84 10.15 1.16
N ARG A 27 7.02 9.56 1.40
CA ARG A 27 7.83 9.89 2.59
C ARG A 27 8.47 11.27 2.53
N GLU A 28 8.92 11.72 1.37
CA GLU A 28 9.41 13.10 1.15
C GLU A 28 8.34 14.16 1.49
N HIS A 29 7.05 13.80 1.42
CA HIS A 29 5.92 14.64 1.78
C HIS A 29 5.31 14.30 3.14
N ASP A 30 6.07 13.62 4.00
CA ASP A 30 5.67 13.28 5.38
C ASP A 30 4.34 12.49 5.49
N ILE A 31 4.04 11.61 4.52
CA ILE A 31 2.88 10.72 4.64
C ILE A 31 3.13 9.65 5.71
N ASP A 32 2.35 9.66 6.79
CA ASP A 32 2.58 8.79 7.94
C ASP A 32 2.30 7.31 7.66
N MET A 33 1.28 7.00 6.85
CA MET A 33 0.71 5.65 6.73
C MET A 33 0.47 5.26 5.27
N LEU A 34 0.74 4.00 4.95
CA LEU A 34 0.64 3.46 3.59
C LEU A 34 -0.30 2.25 3.53
N THR A 35 -1.10 2.19 2.47
CA THR A 35 -1.86 0.99 2.09
C THR A 35 -1.52 0.56 0.66
N LEU A 36 -1.19 -0.72 0.47
CA LEU A 36 -0.96 -1.32 -0.85
C LEU A 36 -1.90 -2.50 -1.02
N GLY A 37 -2.77 -2.44 -2.03
CA GLY A 37 -3.78 -3.47 -2.28
C GLY A 37 -3.86 -3.87 -3.74
N GLN A 38 -4.37 -5.07 -4.04
CA GLN A 38 -4.61 -5.49 -5.42
C GLN A 38 -5.81 -4.74 -6.01
N TYR A 39 -5.62 -4.15 -7.19
CA TYR A 39 -6.69 -3.71 -8.05
C TYR A 39 -7.51 -4.93 -8.49
N LEU A 40 -8.79 -4.93 -8.14
CA LEU A 40 -9.76 -5.91 -8.61
C LEU A 40 -10.75 -5.19 -9.50
N GLN A 41 -10.80 -5.59 -10.76
CA GLN A 41 -11.70 -5.02 -11.76
C GLN A 41 -13.16 -5.21 -11.29
N PRO A 42 -13.93 -4.12 -11.04
CA PRO A 42 -15.31 -4.25 -10.53
C PRO A 42 -16.27 -4.84 -11.56
N SER A 43 -16.06 -4.54 -12.84
CA SER A 43 -16.83 -5.06 -13.97
C SER A 43 -16.03 -4.95 -15.26
N ARG A 44 -16.48 -5.65 -16.31
CA ARG A 44 -15.82 -5.69 -17.63
C ARG A 44 -15.58 -4.32 -18.29
N ASN A 45 -16.30 -3.28 -17.87
CA ASN A 45 -16.18 -1.93 -18.43
C ASN A 45 -15.09 -1.09 -17.73
N HIS A 46 -14.47 -1.60 -16.67
CA HIS A 46 -13.35 -0.93 -16.00
C HIS A 46 -12.01 -1.40 -16.59
N LEU A 47 -10.92 -0.72 -16.24
CA LEU A 47 -9.58 -1.10 -16.66
C LEU A 47 -9.32 -2.60 -16.38
N PRO A 48 -8.74 -3.35 -17.33
CA PRO A 48 -8.37 -4.73 -17.09
C PRO A 48 -7.25 -4.81 -16.06
N VAL A 49 -7.24 -5.89 -15.27
CA VAL A 49 -6.09 -6.21 -14.42
C VAL A 49 -4.92 -6.61 -15.32
N GLN A 50 -3.80 -5.90 -15.21
CA GLN A 50 -2.57 -6.16 -15.97
C GLN A 50 -1.68 -7.21 -15.26
N ARG A 51 -1.67 -7.21 -13.93
CA ARG A 51 -0.97 -8.22 -13.12
C ARG A 51 -1.68 -8.52 -11.81
N PHE A 52 -1.58 -9.77 -11.38
CA PHE A 52 -1.88 -10.18 -10.00
C PHE A 52 -0.57 -10.26 -9.24
N VAL A 53 -0.38 -9.34 -8.30
CA VAL A 53 0.87 -9.24 -7.53
C VAL A 53 0.93 -10.40 -6.53
N HIS A 54 2.09 -11.08 -6.46
CA HIS A 54 2.28 -12.21 -5.56
C HIS A 54 2.25 -11.74 -4.09
N PRO A 55 1.70 -12.52 -3.15
CA PRO A 55 1.73 -12.18 -1.72
C PRO A 55 3.12 -11.82 -1.19
N ASP A 56 4.17 -12.51 -1.65
CA ASP A 56 5.55 -12.22 -1.24
C ASP A 56 6.03 -10.83 -1.68
N THR A 57 5.57 -10.35 -2.85
CA THR A 57 5.87 -8.98 -3.30
C THR A 57 5.19 -7.94 -2.42
N PHE A 58 3.95 -8.20 -1.97
CA PHE A 58 3.30 -7.34 -0.98
C PHE A 58 4.04 -7.34 0.36
N ALA A 59 4.51 -8.50 0.83
CA ALA A 59 5.31 -8.60 2.05
C ALA A 59 6.62 -7.79 1.91
N TRP A 60 7.31 -7.92 0.78
CA TRP A 60 8.50 -7.14 0.49
C TRP A 60 8.22 -5.63 0.47
N PHE A 61 7.14 -5.17 -0.16
CA PHE A 61 6.77 -3.75 -0.09
C PHE A 61 6.47 -3.26 1.33
N ALA A 62 5.89 -4.10 2.19
CA ALA A 62 5.70 -3.73 3.59
C ALA A 62 7.04 -3.52 4.29
N GLU A 63 8.00 -4.42 4.10
CA GLU A 63 9.35 -4.28 4.66
C GLU A 63 10.04 -3.01 4.15
N GLU A 64 9.99 -2.75 2.85
CA GLU A 64 10.57 -1.53 2.27
C GLU A 64 9.90 -0.27 2.82
N GLY A 65 8.57 -0.24 2.93
CA GLY A 65 7.86 0.89 3.53
C GLY A 65 8.25 1.12 4.99
N MET A 66 8.40 0.06 5.78
CA MET A 66 8.87 0.17 7.17
C MET A 66 10.31 0.71 7.23
N LYS A 67 11.20 0.27 6.33
CA LYS A 67 12.58 0.79 6.23
C LYS A 67 12.62 2.28 5.84
N MET A 68 11.69 2.73 5.00
CA MET A 68 11.53 4.15 4.62
C MET A 68 10.92 5.03 5.73
N GLY A 69 10.48 4.43 6.84
CA GLY A 69 9.99 5.15 8.02
C GLY A 69 8.50 5.52 7.96
N PHE A 70 7.68 4.80 7.20
CA PHE A 70 6.22 4.85 7.43
C PHE A 70 5.91 4.35 8.84
N LYS A 71 5.00 5.02 9.55
CA LYS A 71 4.56 4.62 10.90
C LYS A 71 3.72 3.35 10.87
N ASN A 72 3.00 3.13 9.78
CA ASN A 72 2.24 1.92 9.54
C ASN A 72 2.16 1.63 8.04
N VAL A 73 2.34 0.35 7.68
CA VAL A 73 2.16 -0.13 6.31
C VAL A 73 1.24 -1.36 6.37
N ALA A 74 0.09 -1.28 5.69
CA ALA A 74 -0.66 -2.48 5.36
C ALA A 74 -0.51 -2.79 3.88
N SER A 75 -0.02 -3.99 3.58
CA SER A 75 0.28 -4.42 2.23
C SER A 75 -0.24 -5.84 2.04
N GLY A 76 -1.08 -6.05 1.03
CA GLY A 76 -1.60 -7.39 0.74
C GLY A 76 -2.73 -7.38 -0.28
N PRO A 77 -3.05 -8.53 -0.91
CA PRO A 77 -4.01 -8.58 -2.01
C PRO A 77 -5.39 -8.01 -1.66
N LEU A 78 -5.86 -8.25 -0.44
CA LEU A 78 -7.19 -7.82 0.03
C LEU A 78 -7.18 -6.51 0.82
N VAL A 79 -6.01 -5.86 0.97
CA VAL A 79 -5.94 -4.58 1.66
C VAL A 79 -6.75 -3.52 0.91
N ARG A 80 -7.46 -2.71 1.68
CA ARG A 80 -8.21 -1.54 1.23
C ARG A 80 -7.86 -0.35 2.10
N SER A 81 -8.16 0.85 1.64
CA SER A 81 -7.86 2.09 2.36
C SER A 81 -8.47 2.14 3.76
N SER A 82 -9.63 1.52 3.98
CA SER A 82 -10.30 1.42 5.29
C SER A 82 -9.93 0.17 6.10
N TYR A 83 -9.22 -0.79 5.51
CA TYR A 83 -8.88 -2.05 6.19
C TYR A 83 -8.00 -1.76 7.42
N HIS A 84 -8.49 -2.10 8.60
CA HIS A 84 -7.80 -1.94 9.89
C HIS A 84 -7.35 -0.49 10.18
N ALA A 85 -8.04 0.53 9.65
CA ALA A 85 -7.63 1.92 9.78
C ALA A 85 -7.54 2.40 11.25
N ASP A 86 -8.39 1.86 12.11
CA ASP A 86 -8.37 2.02 13.56
C ASP A 86 -7.08 1.44 14.19
N GLN A 87 -6.76 0.19 13.87
CA GLN A 87 -5.53 -0.47 14.32
C GLN A 87 -4.28 0.22 13.78
N GLN A 88 -4.34 0.76 12.57
CA GLN A 88 -3.25 1.51 12.00
C GLN A 88 -3.03 2.83 12.74
N ALA A 89 -4.11 3.59 12.99
CA ALA A 89 -4.04 4.89 13.67
C ALA A 89 -3.57 4.78 15.12
N HIS A 90 -3.87 3.66 15.77
CA HIS A 90 -3.46 3.39 17.15
C HIS A 90 -2.13 2.64 17.28
N GLY A 91 -1.48 2.27 16.17
CA GLY A 91 -0.23 1.51 16.18
C GLY A 91 -0.42 0.11 16.77
N ALA A 92 -1.05 -0.79 16.00
CA ALA A 92 -1.21 -2.18 16.43
C ALA A 92 0.16 -2.83 16.70
N LYS A 93 0.36 -3.23 17.96
CA LYS A 93 1.38 -4.18 18.39
C LYS A 93 1.09 -5.50 17.67
N HIS A 94 2.07 -6.02 16.94
CA HIS A 94 2.04 -7.40 16.49
C HIS A 94 2.33 -8.28 17.71
N ASP A 95 1.44 -9.22 17.99
CA ASP A 95 1.73 -10.44 18.76
C ASP A 95 2.24 -11.52 17.80
#